data_AF-A0A7J8CJ84-F1
#
_entry.id   AF-A0A7J8CJ84-F1
#
_cell.length_a   1.000
_cell.length_b   1.000
_cell.length_c   1.000
_cell.angle_alpha   90.00
_cell.angle_beta   90.00
_cell.angle_gamma   90.00
#
_symmetry.space_group_name_H-M   'P 1'
#
loop_
_entity.id
_entity.type
_entity.pdbx_description
1 polymer ?
#
loop_
_entity_poly.entity_id
_entity_poly.type
_entity_poly.pdbx_seq_one_letter_code
_entity_poly.pdbx_strand_id
1 'polypeptide(L)'
;MVLMDGSLKLVTLEGTPVRGLRTSEIPMTEAVEAVALVKGQLQAFWKHGVQVWALGSDQLLQELRDPTLTFRLLGSPRPVVVETRPADDPTAPSNLYIQE
;
A
#
# COMPACT_ATOMS: atom_id res chain seq x y z
N MET A 1 -6.91 2.73 -9.78
CA MET A 1 -7.06 2.31 -8.37
C MET A 1 -7.23 3.56 -7.53
N VAL A 2 -8.18 3.56 -6.61
CA VAL A 2 -8.52 4.74 -5.79
C VAL A 2 -8.66 4.30 -4.35
N LEU A 3 -8.02 5.03 -3.43
CA LEU A 3 -8.21 4.89 -1.99
C LEU A 3 -9.24 5.94 -1.55
N MET A 4 -10.40 5.50 -1.05
CA MET A 4 -11.50 6.38 -0.66
C MET A 4 -12.36 5.72 0.41
N ASP A 5 -12.80 6.48 1.41
CA ASP A 5 -13.68 6.04 2.49
C ASP A 5 -13.17 4.80 3.27
N GLY A 6 -11.85 4.73 3.50
CA GLY A 6 -11.25 3.58 4.19
C GLY A 6 -11.23 2.29 3.36
N SER A 7 -11.52 2.38 2.07
CA SER A 7 -11.48 1.24 1.14
C SER A 7 -10.60 1.53 -0.06
N LEU A 8 -9.94 0.50 -0.54
CA LEU A 8 -9.24 0.54 -1.81
C LEU A 8 -10.12 -0.06 -2.91
N LYS A 9 -10.33 0.70 -3.98
CA LYS A 9 -11.23 0.36 -5.07
C LYS A 9 -10.47 0.22 -6.39
N LEU A 10 -10.67 -0.91 -7.05
CA LEU A 10 -10.22 -1.16 -8.42
C LEU A 10 -11.31 -0.71 -9.38
N VAL A 11 -11.06 0.43 -10.03
CA VAL A 11 -11.96 1.05 -10.99
C VAL A 11 -11.28 1.24 -12.35
N THR A 12 -12.10 1.28 -13.39
CA THR A 12 -11.76 1.70 -14.76
C THR A 12 -11.45 3.20 -14.80
N LEU A 13 -11.01 3.69 -15.96
CA LEU A 13 -10.76 5.13 -16.15
C LEU A 13 -12.03 5.96 -16.03
N GLU A 14 -13.19 5.36 -16.30
CA GLU A 14 -14.51 5.95 -16.16
C GLU A 14 -15.02 5.90 -14.70
N GLY A 15 -14.23 5.36 -13.77
CA GLY A 15 -14.60 5.25 -12.35
C GLY A 15 -15.54 4.10 -12.02
N THR A 16 -15.82 3.20 -12.97
CA THR A 16 -16.66 2.02 -12.71
C THR A 16 -15.83 0.85 -12.16
N PRO A 17 -16.35 0.01 -11.25
CA PRO A 17 -15.61 -1.15 -10.76
C PRO A 17 -15.12 -2.06 -11.89
N VAL A 18 -13.87 -2.53 -11.80
CA VAL A 18 -13.30 -3.45 -12.79
C VAL A 18 -14.07 -4.78 -12.74
N ARG A 19 -14.63 -5.20 -13.87
CA ARG A 19 -15.39 -6.44 -13.99
C ARG A 19 -14.46 -7.66 -14.05
N GLY A 20 -14.95 -8.81 -13.60
CA GLY A 20 -14.23 -10.09 -13.67
C GLY A 20 -13.22 -10.33 -12.55
N LEU A 21 -13.07 -9.39 -11.61
CA LEU A 21 -12.35 -9.61 -10.36
C LEU A 21 -13.24 -10.32 -9.34
N ARG A 22 -12.64 -11.08 -8.42
CA ARG A 22 -13.39 -11.69 -7.30
C ARG A 22 -13.85 -10.62 -6.32
N THR A 23 -13.01 -9.63 -6.06
CA THR A 23 -13.40 -8.37 -5.42
C THR A 23 -12.82 -7.18 -6.17
N SER A 24 -13.61 -6.12 -6.29
CA SER A 24 -13.16 -4.81 -6.78
C SER A 24 -12.93 -3.82 -5.64
N GLU A 25 -13.23 -4.20 -4.39
CA GLU A 25 -13.09 -3.36 -3.21
C GLU A 25 -12.45 -4.16 -2.06
N ILE A 26 -11.45 -3.57 -1.43
CA ILE A 26 -10.76 -4.16 -0.27
C ILE A 26 -10.89 -3.16 0.88
N PRO A 27 -11.55 -3.52 1.99
CA PRO A 27 -11.63 -2.64 3.16
C PRO A 27 -10.25 -2.55 3.83
N MET A 28 -9.80 -1.33 4.14
CA MET A 28 -8.54 -1.09 4.81
C MET A 28 -8.78 -1.04 6.33
N THR A 29 -8.05 -1.85 7.09
CA THR A 29 -8.15 -1.87 8.55
C THR A 29 -7.34 -0.75 9.20
N GLU A 30 -6.26 -0.34 8.56
CA GLU A 30 -5.36 0.73 9.01
C GLU A 30 -5.61 2.02 8.22
N ALA A 31 -5.15 3.14 8.76
CA ALA A 31 -5.15 4.42 8.05
C ALA A 31 -4.10 4.41 6.93
N VAL A 32 -4.45 3.78 5.80
CA VAL A 32 -3.59 3.68 4.61
C VAL A 32 -3.37 5.08 4.04
N GLU A 33 -2.11 5.41 3.78
CA GLU A 33 -1.66 6.71 3.29
C GLU A 33 -1.26 6.65 1.82
N ALA A 34 -0.79 5.49 1.36
CA ALA A 34 -0.34 5.30 -0.01
C ALA A 34 -0.52 3.85 -0.47
N VAL A 35 -0.60 3.66 -1.79
CA VAL A 35 -0.74 2.36 -2.42
C VAL A 35 0.17 2.23 -3.64
N ALA A 36 0.72 1.04 -3.85
CA ALA A 36 1.51 0.71 -5.03
C ALA A 36 1.12 -0.66 -5.60
N LEU A 37 1.34 -0.84 -6.90
CA LEU A 37 1.18 -2.13 -7.55
C LEU A 37 2.57 -2.66 -7.96
N VAL A 38 3.01 -3.74 -7.33
CA VAL A 38 4.34 -4.32 -7.52
C VAL A 38 4.17 -5.78 -7.92
N LYS A 39 4.66 -6.15 -9.12
CA LYS A 39 4.60 -7.53 -9.64
C LYS A 39 3.19 -8.17 -9.58
N GLY A 40 2.15 -7.36 -9.81
CA GLY A 40 0.76 -7.82 -9.75
C GLY A 40 0.22 -8.03 -8.34
N GLN A 41 0.97 -7.63 -7.31
CA GLN A 41 0.52 -7.57 -5.93
C GLN A 41 0.29 -6.13 -5.52
N LEU A 42 -0.81 -5.92 -4.80
CA LEU A 42 -1.14 -4.63 -4.23
C LEU A 42 -0.41 -4.46 -2.91
N GLN A 43 0.26 -3.32 -2.73
CA GLN A 43 0.87 -2.94 -1.46
C GLN A 43 0.16 -1.69 -0.92
N ALA A 44 -0.39 -1.79 0.29
CA ALA A 44 -1.02 -0.70 1.01
C ALA A 44 -0.12 -0.28 2.18
N PHE A 45 0.36 0.97 2.14
CA PHE A 45 1.26 1.54 3.11
C PHE A 45 0.48 2.40 4.09
N TRP A 46 0.69 2.15 5.38
CA TRP A 46 0.19 2.96 6.48
C TRP A 46 1.36 3.30 7.40
N LYS A 47 1.13 4.21 8.34
CA LYS A 47 2.19 4.77 9.18
C LYS A 47 3.20 3.72 9.70
N HIS A 48 2.74 2.59 10.23
CA HIS A 48 3.61 1.61 10.88
C HIS A 48 3.77 0.29 10.10
N GLY A 49 3.50 0.30 8.80
CA GLY A 49 3.67 -0.93 8.05
C GLY A 49 3.21 -0.92 6.61
N VAL A 50 3.23 -2.12 6.05
CA VAL A 50 2.74 -2.41 4.70
C VAL A 50 1.97 -3.72 4.71
N GLN A 51 0.80 -3.72 4.07
CA GLN A 51 0.02 -4.91 3.79
C GLN A 51 0.11 -5.23 2.30
N VAL A 52 0.37 -6.49 1.97
CA VAL A 52 0.45 -7.00 0.60
C VAL A 52 -0.77 -7.87 0.34
N TRP A 53 -1.52 -7.53 -0.70
CA TRP A 53 -2.78 -8.16 -1.07
C TRP A 53 -2.69 -8.76 -2.46
N ALA A 54 -3.37 -9.90 -2.66
CA ALA A 54 -3.56 -10.45 -3.99
C ALA A 54 -4.54 -9.58 -4.79
N LEU A 55 -4.11 -9.12 -5.97
CA LEU A 55 -4.90 -8.20 -6.80
C LEU A 55 -6.24 -8.81 -7.19
N GLY A 56 -7.33 -8.06 -6.99
CA GLY A 56 -8.67 -8.51 -7.35
C GLY A 56 -9.26 -9.58 -6.42
N SER A 57 -8.70 -9.74 -5.23
CA SER A 57 -9.21 -10.56 -4.14
C SER A 57 -9.07 -9.82 -2.81
N ASP A 58 -9.77 -10.28 -1.78
CA ASP A 58 -9.67 -9.84 -0.38
C ASP A 58 -8.61 -10.64 0.40
N GLN A 59 -7.73 -11.36 -0.30
CA GLN A 59 -6.70 -12.18 0.32
C GLN A 59 -5.47 -11.33 0.67
N LEU A 60 -5.25 -11.14 1.97
CA LEU A 60 -3.98 -10.64 2.52
C LEU A 60 -2.91 -11.73 2.36
N LEU A 61 -1.83 -11.40 1.66
CA LEU A 61 -0.70 -12.30 1.41
C LEU A 61 0.39 -12.13 2.47
N GLN A 62 0.67 -10.89 2.86
CA GLN A 62 1.72 -10.57 3.82
C GLN A 62 1.39 -9.26 4.54
N GLU A 63 1.79 -9.15 5.79
CA GLU A 63 1.80 -7.90 6.52
C GLU A 63 3.14 -7.73 7.21
N LEU A 64 3.73 -6.54 7.06
CA LEU A 64 4.82 -6.08 7.90
C LEU A 64 4.26 -4.95 8.78
N ARG A 65 4.40 -5.10 10.09
CA ARG A 65 3.98 -4.13 11.09
C ARG A 65 5.12 -3.92 12.08
N ASP A 66 5.57 -2.68 12.18
CA ASP A 66 6.57 -2.26 13.15
C ASP A 66 6.22 -0.87 13.70
N PRO A 67 5.63 -0.78 14.90
CA PRO A 67 5.28 0.49 15.53
C PRO A 67 6.47 1.39 15.84
N THR A 68 7.69 0.85 15.88
CA THR A 68 8.92 1.62 16.14
C THR A 68 9.38 2.37 14.90
N LEU A 69 8.85 2.04 13.72
CA LEU A 69 9.19 2.65 12.45
C LEU A 69 7.99 3.36 11.83
N THR A 70 8.30 4.32 10.98
CA THR A 70 7.39 4.88 9.99
C THR A 70 7.69 4.28 8.63
N PHE A 71 6.66 4.05 7.82
CA PHE A 71 6.77 3.55 6.45
C PHE A 71 6.14 4.56 5.50
N ARG A 72 6.91 5.03 4.52
CA ARG A 72 6.44 6.03 3.56
C ARG A 72 6.80 5.64 2.14
N LEU A 73 5.81 5.62 1.25
CA LEU A 73 6.05 5.45 -0.18
C LEU A 73 6.57 6.77 -0.78
N LEU A 74 7.77 6.76 -1.36
CA LEU A 74 8.40 7.93 -1.99
C LEU A 74 8.25 7.94 -3.52
N GLY A 75 8.13 6.78 -4.16
CA GLY A 75 8.05 6.68 -5.62
C GLY A 75 7.33 5.41 -6.10
N SER A 76 6.60 5.52 -7.22
CA SER A 76 5.83 4.49 -7.92
C SER A 76 5.50 5.05 -9.33
N PRO A 77 5.50 4.27 -10.44
CA PRO A 77 5.29 2.82 -10.53
C PRO A 77 6.56 1.95 -10.57
N ARG A 78 7.70 2.44 -11.11
CA ARG A 78 9.00 1.76 -11.04
C ARG A 78 10.17 2.78 -11.07
N PRO A 79 11.13 2.69 -10.12
CA PRO A 79 11.14 1.78 -8.98
C PRO A 79 10.08 2.15 -7.93
N VAL A 80 9.61 1.15 -7.17
CA VAL A 80 8.88 1.43 -5.94
C VAL A 80 9.91 1.69 -4.83
N VAL A 81 9.86 2.89 -4.26
CA VAL A 81 10.80 3.33 -3.23
C VAL A 81 10.06 3.53 -1.92
N VAL A 82 10.47 2.81 -0.89
CA VAL A 82 9.91 2.89 0.46
C VAL A 82 10.96 3.46 1.39
N GLU A 83 10.59 4.49 2.14
CA GLU A 83 11.37 5.06 3.22
C GLU A 83 10.92 4.46 4.55
N THR A 84 11.89 4.13 5.42
CA THR A 84 11.62 3.94 6.84
C THR A 84 12.46 4.85 7.73
N ARG A 85 11.88 5.28 8.86
CA ARG A 85 12.52 6.10 9.89
C ARG A 85 11.97 5.73 11.27
N PRO A 86 12.74 5.85 12.36
CA PRO A 86 12.20 5.78 13.72
C PRO A 86 10.93 6.63 13.90
N ALA A 87 9.91 6.06 14.54
CA ALA A 87 8.63 6.73 14.74
C ALA A 87 8.68 7.83 15.82
N ASP A 88 9.66 7.77 16.71
CA ASP A 88 9.91 8.71 17.80
C ASP A 88 10.85 9.87 17.42
N ASP A 89 11.67 9.69 16.37
CA ASP A 89 12.57 10.73 15.87
C ASP A 89 12.39 10.96 14.36
N PRO A 90 11.58 11.96 13.94
CA PRO A 90 11.38 12.29 12.54
C PRO A 90 12.61 12.97 11.90
N THR A 91 13.67 13.25 12.65
CA THR A 91 14.93 13.83 12.11
C THR A 91 16.04 12.80 11.94
N ALA A 92 15.82 11.58 12.45
CA ALA A 92 16.76 10.48 12.31
C ALA A 92 17.02 10.13 10.83
N PRO A 93 18.21 9.59 10.52
CA PRO A 93 18.52 9.09 9.19
C PRO A 93 17.46 8.09 8.70
N SER A 94 17.12 8.20 7.41
CA SER A 94 16.18 7.30 6.75
C SER A 94 16.88 6.08 6.15
N ASN A 95 16.19 4.95 6.12
CA ASN A 95 16.54 3.82 5.26
C ASN A 95 15.64 3.82 4.02
N LEU A 96 16.22 3.54 2.85
CA LEU A 96 15.49 3.44 1.60
C LEU A 96 15.52 2.00 1.07
N TYR A 97 14.36 1.48 0.71
CA TYR A 97 14.17 0.16 0.11
C TYR A 97 13.65 0.34 -1.30
N ILE A 98 14.35 -0.25 -2.27
CA ILE A 98 14.02 -0.18 -3.69
C ILE A 98 13.48 -1.55 -4.11
N GLN A 99 12.27 -1.54 -4.69
CA GLN A 99 11.63 -2.73 -5.26
C GLN A 99 11.57 -2.60 -6.78
N GLU A 100 12.25 -3.52 -7.47
CA GLU A 100 12.26 -3.72 -8.93
C GLU A 100 11.28 -4.83 -9.35
#